data_AF-A0A842LYA0-F1
#
_entry.id   AF-A0A842LYA0-F1
#
_cell.length_a   1.000
_cell.length_b   1.000
_cell.length_c   1.000
_cell.angle_alpha   90.00
_cell.angle_beta   90.00
_cell.angle_gamma   90.00
#
_symmetry.space_group_name_H-M   'P 1'
#
loop_
_entity.id
_entity.type
_entity.pdbx_description
1 polymer ?
#
loop_
_entity_poly.entity_id
_entity_poly.type
_entity_poly.pdbx_seq_one_letter_code
_entity_poly.pdbx_strand_id
1 'polypeptide(L)'
;MYAVIEYWRLKNENVSIFPAKALGIYLMPLSIVVFFYTYRAFLEESLVIDIMIFVLAVIIGQIVSYRIMVWKEPPKIFTPISIFALLILALIFIAFTFYTPHLPIFQDPITGIYGIKG
;
A
#
# COMPACT_ATOMS: atom_id res chain seq x y z
N MET A 1 -9.65 8.08 -6.87
CA MET A 1 -10.40 8.37 -8.12
C MET A 1 -11.03 7.10 -8.72
N TYR A 2 -10.27 6.03 -9.00
CA TYR A 2 -10.81 4.76 -9.54
C TYR A 2 -11.87 4.06 -8.67
N ALA A 3 -11.72 4.12 -7.34
CA ALA A 3 -12.68 3.51 -6.41
C ALA A 3 -14.13 4.03 -6.53
N VAL A 4 -14.30 5.32 -6.86
CA VAL A 4 -15.63 5.95 -6.99
C VAL A 4 -16.31 5.51 -8.29
N ILE A 5 -15.53 5.39 -9.37
CA ILE A 5 -16.00 4.96 -10.69
C ILE A 5 -16.39 3.47 -10.65
N GLU A 6 -15.60 2.63 -9.96
CA GLU A 6 -15.92 1.22 -9.71
C GLU A 6 -17.19 1.03 -8.89
N TYR A 7 -17.35 1.79 -7.80
CA TYR A 7 -18.51 1.70 -6.92
C TYR A 7 -19.82 1.92 -7.68
N TRP A 8 -19.82 2.89 -8.60
CA TRP A 8 -20.98 3.19 -9.42
C TRP A 8 -21.33 2.07 -10.40
N ARG A 9 -20.30 1.38 -10.94
CA ARG A 9 -20.47 0.29 -11.91
C ARG A 9 -20.86 -1.05 -11.27
N LEU A 10 -20.52 -1.27 -10.00
CA LEU A 10 -20.71 -2.54 -9.28
C LEU A 10 -21.85 -2.49 -8.25
N LYS A 11 -22.63 -1.40 -8.20
CA LYS A 11 -23.76 -1.22 -7.28
C LYS A 11 -24.79 -2.37 -7.31
N ASN A 12 -24.86 -3.13 -8.41
CA ASN A 12 -25.85 -4.19 -8.62
C ASN A 12 -25.34 -5.61 -8.29
N GLU A 13 -24.07 -5.76 -7.91
CA GLU A 13 -23.47 -7.03 -7.52
C GLU A 13 -23.05 -6.99 -6.05
N ASN A 14 -23.21 -8.10 -5.31
CA ASN A 14 -22.85 -8.26 -3.89
C ASN A 14 -21.32 -8.26 -3.69
N VAL A 15 -20.68 -7.14 -4.04
CA VAL A 15 -19.24 -7.06 -4.16
C VAL A 15 -18.64 -6.45 -2.91
N SER A 16 -17.63 -7.13 -2.36
CA SER A 16 -16.96 -6.77 -1.12
C SER A 16 -15.83 -5.75 -1.36
N ILE A 17 -16.22 -4.51 -1.61
CA ILE A 17 -15.30 -3.43 -2.02
C ILE A 17 -14.25 -3.11 -0.93
N PHE A 18 -14.64 -3.16 0.35
CA PHE A 18 -13.76 -2.83 1.47
C PHE A 18 -12.53 -3.76 1.63
N PRO A 19 -12.69 -5.09 1.73
CA PRO A 19 -11.54 -6.01 1.84
C PRO A 19 -10.62 -5.98 0.62
N ALA A 20 -11.19 -5.91 -0.58
CA ALA A 20 -10.43 -5.77 -1.81
C ALA A 20 -9.53 -4.53 -1.79
N LYS A 21 -10.05 -3.38 -1.35
CA LYS A 21 -9.28 -2.12 -1.31
C LYS A 21 -8.28 -2.08 -0.17
N ALA A 22 -8.61 -2.63 0.99
CA ALA A 22 -7.67 -2.72 2.11
C ALA A 22 -6.41 -3.49 1.70
N LEU A 23 -6.56 -4.69 1.11
CA LEU A 23 -5.42 -5.48 0.67
C LEU A 23 -4.60 -4.78 -0.41
N GLY A 24 -5.24 -4.13 -1.39
CA GLY A 24 -4.54 -3.34 -2.40
C GLY A 24 -3.69 -2.21 -1.79
N ILE A 25 -4.25 -1.47 -0.82
CA ILE A 25 -3.56 -0.36 -0.15
C ILE A 25 -2.37 -0.86 0.69
N TYR A 26 -2.45 -2.03 1.31
CA TYR A 26 -1.33 -2.62 2.05
C TYR A 26 -0.24 -3.19 1.13
N LEU A 27 -0.63 -3.80 0.02
CA LEU A 27 0.30 -4.43 -0.91
C LEU A 27 1.18 -3.44 -1.65
N MET A 28 0.68 -2.24 -1.96
CA MET A 28 1.46 -1.21 -2.66
C MET A 28 2.74 -0.82 -1.89
N PRO A 29 2.69 -0.28 -0.66
CA PRO A 29 3.89 0.10 0.08
C PRO A 29 4.79 -1.09 0.36
N LEU A 30 4.24 -2.28 0.63
CA LEU A 30 5.03 -3.49 0.84
C LEU A 30 5.81 -3.89 -0.41
N SER A 31 5.17 -3.84 -1.59
CA SER A 31 5.82 -4.14 -2.87
C SER A 31 6.90 -3.10 -3.20
N ILE A 32 6.64 -1.82 -2.94
CA ILE A 32 7.62 -0.75 -3.13
C ILE A 32 8.87 -1.04 -2.29
N VAL A 33 8.72 -1.30 -0.99
CA VAL A 33 9.85 -1.60 -0.09
C VAL A 33 10.63 -2.81 -0.57
N VAL A 34 9.95 -3.91 -0.88
CA VAL A 34 10.61 -5.14 -1.35
C VAL A 34 11.40 -4.89 -2.63
N PHE A 35 10.80 -4.27 -3.64
CA PHE A 35 11.47 -4.05 -4.93
C PHE A 35 12.58 -3.01 -4.84
N PHE A 36 12.39 -1.93 -4.06
CA PHE A 36 13.39 -0.90 -3.86
C PHE A 36 14.67 -1.47 -3.24
N TYR A 37 14.53 -2.22 -2.13
CA TYR A 37 15.70 -2.85 -1.49
C TYR A 37 16.33 -3.94 -2.34
N THR A 38 15.52 -4.70 -3.09
CA THR A 38 16.05 -5.70 -4.02
C THR A 38 16.87 -5.02 -5.13
N TYR A 39 16.37 -3.94 -5.70
CA TYR A 39 17.05 -3.17 -6.74
C TYR A 39 18.37 -2.55 -6.23
N ARG A 40 18.32 -1.90 -5.06
CA ARG A 40 19.48 -1.26 -4.42
C ARG A 40 20.57 -2.24 -3.99
N ALA A 41 20.26 -3.53 -3.89
CA ALA A 41 21.27 -4.56 -3.62
C ALA A 41 22.19 -4.83 -4.82
N PHE A 42 21.75 -4.51 -6.05
CA PHE A 42 22.47 -4.85 -7.27
C PHE A 42 22.84 -3.63 -8.14
N LEU A 43 22.09 -2.53 -8.05
CA LEU A 43 22.25 -1.34 -8.88
C LEU A 43 22.34 -0.06 -8.03
N GLU A 44 22.97 0.97 -8.61
CA GLU A 44 23.08 2.31 -8.02
C GLU A 44 21.73 3.05 -8.01
N GLU A 45 21.67 4.26 -7.44
CA GLU A 45 20.42 5.03 -7.42
C GLU A 45 19.95 5.40 -8.83
N SER A 46 18.66 5.22 -9.10
CA SER A 46 18.07 5.70 -10.33
C SER A 46 16.63 6.09 -10.11
N LEU A 47 16.37 7.40 -10.23
CA LEU A 47 15.03 7.97 -10.12
C LEU A 47 14.05 7.34 -11.14
N VAL A 48 14.55 6.94 -12.32
CA VAL A 48 13.73 6.26 -13.33
C VAL A 48 13.23 4.92 -12.79
N ILE A 49 14.10 4.16 -12.12
CA ILE A 49 13.77 2.83 -11.60
C ILE A 49 12.85 2.96 -10.39
N ASP A 50 13.05 3.95 -9.53
CA ASP A 50 12.16 4.22 -8.39
C ASP A 50 10.73 4.53 -8.84
N ILE A 51 10.57 5.34 -9.89
CA ILE A 51 9.26 5.63 -10.49
C ILE A 51 8.66 4.35 -11.11
N MET A 52 9.45 3.53 -11.78
CA MET A 52 8.97 2.25 -12.34
C MET A 52 8.52 1.28 -11.26
N ILE A 53 9.25 1.19 -10.14
CA ILE A 53 8.87 0.39 -8.97
C ILE A 53 7.53 0.87 -8.41
N PHE A 54 7.34 2.18 -8.28
CA PHE A 54 6.06 2.75 -7.85
C PHE A 54 4.92 2.35 -8.78
N VAL A 55 5.09 2.49 -10.10
CA VAL A 55 4.08 2.11 -11.09
C VAL A 55 3.76 0.61 -11.02
N LEU A 56 4.77 -0.25 -10.94
CA LEU A 56 4.60 -1.70 -10.81
C LEU A 56 3.84 -2.07 -9.53
N ALA A 57 4.19 -1.45 -8.40
CA ALA A 57 3.50 -1.69 -7.14
C ALA A 57 2.02 -1.28 -7.21
N VAL A 58 1.71 -0.16 -7.86
CA VAL A 58 0.33 0.27 -8.12
C VAL A 58 -0.41 -0.76 -8.97
N ILE A 59 0.20 -1.24 -10.07
CA ILE A 59 -0.40 -2.26 -10.94
C ILE A 59 -0.69 -3.55 -10.15
N ILE A 60 0.26 -4.04 -9.35
CA ILE A 60 0.09 -5.22 -8.51
C ILE A 60 -1.05 -5.02 -7.51
N GLY A 61 -1.05 -3.89 -6.81
CA GLY A 61 -2.10 -3.57 -5.83
C GLY A 61 -3.49 -3.51 -6.48
N GLN A 62 -3.62 -2.93 -7.68
CA GLN A 62 -4.88 -2.88 -8.42
C GLN A 62 -5.31 -4.27 -8.92
N ILE A 63 -4.40 -5.08 -9.47
CA ILE A 63 -4.70 -6.45 -9.93
C ILE A 63 -5.20 -7.31 -8.77
N VAL A 64 -4.52 -7.26 -7.62
CA VAL A 64 -4.92 -8.04 -6.44
C VAL A 64 -6.26 -7.54 -5.89
N SER A 65 -6.44 -6.23 -5.81
CA SER A 65 -7.71 -5.62 -5.39
C SER A 65 -8.87 -6.08 -6.29
N TYR A 66 -8.69 -5.98 -7.61
CA TYR A 66 -9.68 -6.42 -8.59
C TYR A 66 -9.98 -7.91 -8.49
N ARG A 67 -8.95 -8.76 -8.36
CA ARG A 67 -9.12 -10.21 -8.20
C ARG A 67 -9.95 -10.57 -6.97
N ILE A 68 -9.68 -9.94 -5.83
CA ILE A 68 -10.45 -10.17 -4.59
C ILE A 68 -11.88 -9.70 -4.75
N MET A 69 -12.07 -8.58 -5.45
CA MET A 69 -13.38 -7.99 -5.70
C MET A 69 -14.28 -8.89 -6.56
N VAL A 70 -13.71 -9.54 -7.59
CA VAL A 70 -14.42 -10.47 -8.48
C VAL A 70 -14.47 -11.90 -7.92
N TRP A 71 -13.68 -12.20 -6.88
CA TRP A 71 -13.72 -13.50 -6.23
C TRP A 71 -15.00 -13.70 -5.41
N LYS A 72 -15.39 -14.97 -5.28
CA LYS A 72 -16.57 -15.44 -4.54
C LYS A 72 -16.81 -14.63 -3.26
N GLU A 73 -18.07 -14.23 -3.02
CA GLU A 73 -18.48 -13.38 -1.89
C GLU A 73 -17.68 -13.73 -0.62
N PRO A 74 -16.72 -12.89 -0.19
CA PRO A 74 -15.98 -13.19 1.01
C PRO A 74 -16.92 -13.08 2.20
N PRO A 75 -16.69 -13.88 3.24
CA PRO A 75 -17.48 -13.83 4.47
C PRO A 75 -17.68 -12.40 4.98
N LYS A 76 -18.89 -12.07 5.42
CA LYS A 76 -19.26 -10.73 5.90
C LYS A 76 -18.35 -10.19 7.03
N ILE A 77 -17.66 -11.09 7.74
CA ILE A 77 -16.66 -10.77 8.78
C ILE A 77 -15.44 -10.01 8.22
N PHE A 78 -15.11 -10.15 6.94
CA PHE A 78 -13.95 -9.50 6.35
C PHE A 78 -14.14 -8.00 6.17
N THR A 79 -15.37 -7.51 6.03
CA THR A 79 -15.65 -6.07 5.93
C THR A 79 -15.21 -5.29 7.16
N PRO A 80 -15.67 -5.61 8.40
CA PRO A 80 -15.22 -4.90 9.59
C PRO A 80 -13.71 -5.08 9.85
N ILE A 81 -13.15 -6.26 9.58
CA ILE A 81 -11.70 -6.51 9.68
C ILE A 81 -10.92 -5.56 8.76
N SER A 82 -11.41 -5.34 7.54
CA SER A 82 -10.73 -4.49 6.55
C SER A 82 -10.80 -3.02 6.89
N ILE A 83 -11.94 -2.56 7.45
CA ILE A 83 -12.05 -1.21 7.99
C ILE A 83 -11.10 -1.02 9.16
N PHE A 84 -11.04 -1.98 10.08
CA PHE A 84 -10.12 -1.95 11.22
C PHE A 84 -8.65 -1.93 10.78
N ALA A 85 -8.29 -2.75 9.79
CA ALA A 85 -6.94 -2.75 9.21
C ALA A 85 -6.60 -1.37 8.59
N LEU A 86 -7.51 -0.78 7.80
CA LEU A 86 -7.28 0.56 7.25
C LEU A 86 -7.10 1.63 8.33
N LEU A 87 -7.85 1.56 9.43
CA LEU A 87 -7.67 2.45 10.57
C LEU A 87 -6.30 2.26 11.23
N ILE A 88 -5.87 1.01 11.42
CA ILE A 88 -4.53 0.69 11.93
C ILE A 88 -3.46 1.27 11.00
N LEU A 89 -3.57 1.08 9.69
CA LEU A 89 -2.62 1.61 8.72
C LEU A 89 -2.52 3.14 8.83
N ALA A 90 -3.66 3.83 8.93
CA ALA A 90 -3.69 5.29 9.08
C ALA A 90 -3.05 5.73 10.40
N LEU A 91 -3.33 5.05 11.51
CA LEU A 91 -2.72 5.31 12.82
C LEU A 91 -1.21 5.10 12.78
N ILE A 92 -0.72 4.01 12.17
CA ILE A 92 0.70 3.72 12.01
C ILE A 92 1.35 4.81 11.15
N PHE A 93 0.72 5.21 10.03
CA PHE A 93 1.24 6.26 9.17
C PHE A 93 1.41 7.58 9.93
N ILE A 94 0.39 8.01 10.67
CA ILE A 94 0.43 9.22 11.50
C ILE A 94 1.53 9.08 12.57
N ALA A 95 1.55 7.97 13.30
CA ALA A 95 2.52 7.73 14.37
C ALA A 95 3.95 7.76 13.84
N PHE A 96 4.25 7.08 12.72
CA PHE A 96 5.60 7.02 12.15
C PHE A 96 6.02 8.35 11.49
N THR A 97 5.06 9.17 11.04
CA THR A 97 5.35 10.51 10.52
C THR A 97 5.87 11.43 11.64
N PHE A 98 5.26 11.40 12.83
CA PHE A 98 5.67 12.25 13.96
C PHE A 98 6.73 11.63 14.86
N TYR A 99 6.70 10.31 15.02
CA TYR A 99 7.60 9.50 15.83
C TYR A 99 8.26 8.46 14.94
N THR A 100 9.19 8.92 14.12
CA THR A 100 9.90 8.08 13.16
C THR A 100 10.69 6.99 13.90
N PRO A 101 10.42 5.70 13.66
CA PRO A 101 11.18 4.64 14.29
C PRO A 101 12.59 4.56 13.68
N HIS A 102 13.57 4.21 14.51
CA HIS A 102 14.97 4.08 14.10
C HIS A 102 15.21 2.77 13.34
N LEU A 103 14.59 2.64 12.17
CA LEU A 103 14.81 1.54 11.24
C LEU A 103 15.47 2.08 9.96
N PRO A 104 16.35 1.32 9.29
CA PRO A 104 17.05 1.78 8.08
C PRO A 104 16.12 2.29 6.97
N ILE A 105 14.87 1.83 6.93
CA ILE A 105 13.83 2.26 5.97
C ILE A 105 13.32 3.70 6.19
N PHE A 106 13.59 4.29 7.36
CA PHE A 106 13.23 5.66 7.72
C PHE A 106 14.43 6.59 7.89
N GLN A 107 15.64 6.09 7.63
CA GLN A 107 16.87 6.87 7.72
C GLN A 107 17.08 7.63 6.42
N ASP A 108 17.45 8.90 6.52
CA ASP A 108 17.95 9.65 5.37
C ASP A 108 19.29 9.03 4.90
N PRO A 109 19.40 8.58 3.64
CA PRO A 109 20.62 7.94 3.14
C PRO A 109 21.80 8.91 2.97
N ILE A 110 21.57 10.22 2.94
CA ILE A 110 22.61 11.25 2.77
C ILE A 110 23.08 11.75 4.13
N THR A 111 22.16 12.13 5.01
CA THR A 111 22.49 12.73 6.31
C THR A 111 22.60 11.70 7.43
N GLY A 112 21.99 10.52 7.27
CA GLY A 112 21.93 9.48 8.30
C GLY A 112 20.92 9.76 9.41
N ILE A 113 20.13 10.83 9.29
CA ILE A 113 19.24 11.30 10.34
C ILE A 113 17.82 10.74 10.17
N TYR A 114 17.02 10.77 11.25
CA TYR A 114 15.66 10.25 11.31
C TYR A 114 14.66 11.37 11.63
N GLY A 115 13.59 11.45 10.84
CA GLY A 115 12.41 12.26 11.16
C GLY A 115 12.61 13.79 11.13
N ILE A 116 11.63 14.52 11.69
CA ILE A 116 11.49 15.98 11.56
C ILE A 116 12.44 16.78 12.49
N LYS A 117 12.93 16.15 13.57
CA LYS A 117 13.87 16.78 14.52
C LYS A 117 15.32 16.38 14.25
N GLY A 118 15.61 16.00 13.01
CA GLY A 118 16.96 15.70 12.57
C GLY A 118 17.92 16.87 12.69
#